data_AF-A0A7N9AR15-F1
#
_entry.id   AF-A0A7N9AR15-F1
#
_cell.length_a   1.000
_cell.length_b   1.000
_cell.length_c   1.000
_cell.angle_alpha   90.00
_cell.angle_beta   90.00
_cell.angle_gamma   90.00
#
_symmetry.space_group_name_H-M   'P 1'
#
loop_
_entity.id
_entity.type
_entity.pdbx_description
1 polymer ?
#
loop_
_entity_poly.entity_id
_entity_poly.type
_entity_poly.pdbx_seq_one_letter_code
_entity_poly.pdbx_strand_id
1 'polypeptide(L)'
;MRCGDQCPGFRVHGWRKICVHCKCVREEHAVRSVPGQLEKMMTKLVSDFQRHSISDDDSGCASEEYAWVPPGLKPEQVYQYFSCLPEDRVPYVNSPGERYRIKQLLHQLPAHDSEPQYCNSLDEEEKKELRLFSQQRKRENLGRGVVRLFPVTMTGAICQQCGRQICGGDIAVFASRAGHGSCWHPQCFQCASCSELLVDLIYFYQDGQIYCGRHHAERLKPRCQACDEIILADECTEAEGRYWHMKHFCCFECEAALGGQRYIMRESRPYCCSCYESLYAEYCDTCREHIGIDQGQMTYEGQHWHAVESCFCCALCQLPLLGRPFLPRAGLIFCSRSCSLGEDPNNSDSCDSALQSRHAQHNRHCGNSDKCPLHCSGSEWSSYIKWLSSSKRLLLTSSTHSSRKWLRSILA
;
A
#
# COMPACT_ATOMS: atom_id res chain seq x y z
N MET A 1 -15.33 3.74 -1.69
CA MET A 1 -15.03 5.13 -1.27
C MET A 1 -14.62 5.07 0.20
N ARG A 2 -13.40 5.46 0.59
CA ARG A 2 -12.90 5.27 1.98
C ARG A 2 -13.12 6.47 2.90
N CYS A 3 -13.21 7.67 2.35
CA CYS A 3 -13.62 8.83 3.12
C CYS A 3 -15.15 8.81 3.25
N GLY A 4 -15.67 8.49 4.44
CA GLY A 4 -17.11 8.49 4.70
C GLY A 4 -17.70 9.90 4.74
N ASP A 5 -19.02 10.00 4.62
CA ASP A 5 -19.77 11.27 4.57
C ASP A 5 -19.62 12.14 5.83
N GLN A 6 -19.04 11.60 6.90
CA GLN A 6 -18.82 12.27 8.17
C GLN A 6 -17.55 13.14 8.21
N CYS A 7 -16.70 13.13 7.17
CA CYS A 7 -15.50 13.96 7.17
C CYS A 7 -15.83 15.41 6.78
N PRO A 8 -15.63 16.41 7.66
CA PRO A 8 -16.03 17.81 7.39
C PRO A 8 -15.15 18.54 6.36
N GLY A 9 -14.17 17.84 5.77
CA GLY A 9 -13.14 18.39 4.91
C GLY A 9 -11.75 17.83 5.23
N PHE A 10 -10.81 17.95 4.29
CA PHE A 10 -9.44 17.49 4.50
C PHE A 10 -8.66 18.46 5.38
N ARG A 11 -8.35 18.05 6.61
CA ARG A 11 -7.43 18.77 7.49
C ARG A 11 -6.18 17.92 7.71
N VAL A 12 -5.05 18.44 7.23
CA VAL A 12 -3.75 17.74 7.27
C VAL A 12 -3.32 17.55 8.72
N HIS A 13 -2.87 16.34 9.05
CA HIS A 13 -2.18 16.07 10.30
C HIS A 13 -0.84 16.80 10.33
N GLY A 14 -0.37 17.24 11.49
CA GLY A 14 0.81 18.13 11.62
C GLY A 14 2.12 17.62 11.00
N TRP A 15 2.20 16.36 10.57
CA TRP A 15 3.36 15.81 9.87
C TRP A 15 2.98 14.60 8.99
N ARG A 16 1.99 13.78 9.39
CA ARG A 16 1.42 12.74 8.52
C ARG A 16 0.63 13.39 7.37
N LYS A 17 0.81 12.97 6.12
CA LYS A 17 0.05 13.52 4.97
C LYS A 17 -1.35 12.88 4.85
N ILE A 18 -2.01 12.71 5.99
CA ILE A 18 -3.35 12.13 6.12
C ILE A 18 -4.30 13.14 6.76
N CYS A 19 -5.59 12.90 6.59
CA CYS A 19 -6.62 13.67 7.25
C CYS A 19 -6.63 13.35 8.75
N VAL A 20 -6.66 14.37 9.60
CA VAL A 20 -6.83 14.20 11.05
C VAL A 20 -8.16 13.52 11.42
N HIS A 21 -9.20 13.72 10.62
CA HIS A 21 -10.57 13.26 10.91
C HIS A 21 -10.79 11.81 10.49
N CYS A 22 -10.47 11.45 9.25
CA CYS A 22 -10.75 10.12 8.71
C CYS A 22 -9.49 9.30 8.38
N LYS A 23 -8.29 9.82 8.66
CA LYS A 23 -6.99 9.18 8.41
C LYS A 23 -6.72 8.75 6.96
N CYS A 24 -7.55 9.21 6.01
CA CYS A 24 -7.38 9.01 4.58
C CYS A 24 -6.28 9.93 4.02
N VAL A 25 -5.62 9.52 2.94
CA VAL A 25 -4.63 10.36 2.25
C VAL A 25 -5.33 11.47 1.45
N ARG A 26 -4.61 12.55 1.11
CA ARG A 26 -5.20 13.71 0.38
C ARG A 26 -5.89 13.31 -0.91
N GLU A 27 -5.30 12.35 -1.63
CA GLU A 27 -5.79 11.80 -2.89
C GLU A 27 -7.19 11.19 -2.76
N GLU A 28 -7.54 10.68 -1.58
CA GLU A 28 -8.86 10.11 -1.29
C GLU A 28 -9.91 11.19 -0.97
N HIS A 29 -9.49 12.44 -0.78
CA HIS A 29 -10.36 13.61 -0.55
C HIS A 29 -10.61 14.46 -1.79
N ALA A 30 -9.93 14.19 -2.91
CA ALA A 30 -9.96 15.00 -4.13
C ALA A 30 -11.30 14.98 -4.90
N VAL A 31 -12.44 14.81 -4.21
CA VAL A 31 -13.74 14.46 -4.81
C VAL A 31 -14.70 15.67 -4.96
N ARG A 32 -14.37 16.88 -4.47
CA ARG A 32 -15.31 18.02 -4.56
C ARG A 32 -14.78 19.32 -5.16
N SER A 33 -13.48 19.63 -5.05
CA SER A 33 -12.81 20.71 -5.79
C SER A 33 -11.30 20.65 -5.55
N VAL A 34 -10.49 21.00 -6.54
CA VAL A 34 -9.05 21.21 -6.38
C VAL A 34 -8.89 22.50 -5.57
N PRO A 35 -8.29 22.50 -4.37
CA PRO A 35 -8.03 23.75 -3.66
C PRO A 35 -7.18 24.66 -4.56
N GLY A 36 -7.47 25.96 -4.67
CA GLY A 36 -6.74 26.85 -5.59
C GLY A 36 -5.21 26.92 -5.37
N GLN A 37 -4.73 26.52 -4.19
CA GLN A 37 -3.28 26.30 -3.96
C GLN A 37 -2.74 25.08 -4.71
N LEU A 38 -3.52 24.01 -4.82
CA LEU A 38 -3.19 22.82 -5.57
C LEU A 38 -3.24 23.10 -7.08
N GLU A 39 -4.18 23.90 -7.56
CA GLU A 39 -4.14 24.39 -8.95
C GLU A 39 -2.89 25.22 -9.22
N LYS A 40 -2.54 26.17 -8.37
CA LYS A 40 -1.30 26.95 -8.52
C LYS A 40 -0.04 26.08 -8.48
N MET A 41 -0.02 25.08 -7.60
CA MET A 41 1.06 24.10 -7.50
C MET A 41 1.14 23.22 -8.76
N MET A 42 0.01 22.71 -9.26
CA MET A 42 -0.09 21.92 -10.48
C MET A 42 0.31 22.74 -11.71
N THR A 43 -0.20 23.97 -11.84
CA THR A 43 0.15 24.89 -12.91
C THR A 43 1.62 25.28 -12.84
N LYS A 44 2.20 25.51 -11.67
CA LYS A 44 3.65 25.77 -11.54
C LYS A 44 4.47 24.55 -11.95
N LEU A 45 4.09 23.36 -11.50
CA LEU A 45 4.73 22.11 -11.92
C LEU A 45 4.69 21.99 -13.45
N VAL A 46 3.51 22.13 -14.07
CA VAL A 46 3.29 22.02 -15.52
C VAL A 46 3.95 23.15 -16.32
N SER A 47 3.93 24.39 -15.84
CA SER A 47 4.48 25.57 -16.54
C SER A 47 6.00 25.64 -16.49
N ASP A 48 6.63 25.16 -15.41
CA ASP A 48 8.08 24.94 -15.40
C ASP A 48 8.52 23.93 -16.49
N PHE A 49 7.61 23.05 -16.94
CA PHE A 49 7.83 22.14 -18.07
C PHE A 49 7.50 22.75 -19.45
N GLN A 50 6.82 23.89 -19.52
CA GLN A 50 6.40 24.54 -20.79
C GLN A 50 7.40 25.57 -21.32
N ARG A 51 8.40 26.02 -20.53
CA ARG A 51 9.33 27.10 -20.94
C ARG A 51 10.25 26.78 -22.13
N HIS A 52 10.16 25.59 -22.73
CA HIS A 52 10.99 25.21 -23.88
C HIS A 52 10.23 24.99 -25.19
N SER A 53 8.90 25.14 -25.28
CA SER A 53 8.18 24.99 -26.56
C SER A 53 6.73 25.49 -26.51
N ILE A 54 6.50 26.81 -26.59
CA ILE A 54 5.21 27.35 -27.04
C ILE A 54 5.46 28.65 -27.81
N SER A 55 5.28 28.58 -29.13
CA SER A 55 4.92 29.74 -29.95
C SER A 55 3.41 29.95 -29.82
N ASP A 56 3.00 31.21 -29.75
CA ASP A 56 1.62 31.68 -29.59
C ASP A 56 0.78 31.46 -30.86
N ASP A 57 0.45 30.21 -31.21
CA ASP A 57 -0.58 29.93 -32.21
C ASP A 57 -1.83 29.36 -31.53
N ASP A 58 -2.75 30.29 -31.29
CA ASP A 58 -4.13 30.13 -30.85
C ASP A 58 -4.96 29.52 -31.99
N SER A 59 -5.45 28.29 -31.81
CA SER A 59 -6.39 27.65 -32.74
C SER A 59 -7.17 26.50 -32.09
N GLY A 60 -8.43 26.76 -31.74
CA GLY A 60 -9.51 25.77 -31.71
C GLY A 60 -9.78 25.07 -30.37
N CYS A 61 -10.85 25.51 -29.69
CA CYS A 61 -11.27 25.17 -28.33
C CYS A 61 -11.75 23.71 -28.13
N ALA A 62 -10.87 22.71 -28.27
CA ALA A 62 -11.11 21.37 -27.71
C ALA A 62 -11.12 21.38 -26.16
N SER A 63 -10.86 22.53 -25.53
CA SER A 63 -10.70 22.70 -24.08
C SER A 63 -11.99 22.90 -23.28
N GLU A 64 -13.14 23.13 -23.92
CA GLU A 64 -14.40 23.37 -23.20
C GLU A 64 -14.97 22.09 -22.56
N GLU A 65 -14.74 20.92 -23.16
CA GLU A 65 -15.29 19.64 -22.67
C GLU A 65 -14.35 18.86 -21.74
N TYR A 66 -13.04 19.10 -21.85
CA TYR A 66 -12.01 18.35 -21.13
C TYR A 66 -11.21 19.26 -20.18
N ALA A 67 -11.01 18.81 -18.94
CA ALA A 67 -10.18 19.48 -17.95
C ALA A 67 -8.68 19.49 -18.34
N TRP A 68 -8.27 18.67 -19.32
CA TRP A 68 -6.94 18.67 -19.91
C TRP A 68 -6.93 17.94 -21.25
N VAL A 69 -6.15 18.44 -22.20
CA VAL A 69 -5.90 17.80 -23.51
C VAL A 69 -4.39 17.76 -23.80
N PRO A 70 -3.90 16.74 -24.53
CA PRO A 70 -2.52 16.75 -25.01
C PRO A 70 -2.26 17.97 -25.92
N PRO A 71 -1.15 18.69 -25.73
CA PRO A 71 -0.87 19.90 -26.49
C PRO A 71 -0.56 19.58 -27.96
N GLY A 72 -0.95 20.50 -28.86
CA GLY A 72 -0.64 20.42 -30.30
C GLY A 72 -1.54 19.50 -31.11
N LEU A 73 -2.66 19.02 -30.54
CA LEU A 73 -3.66 18.22 -31.24
C LEU A 73 -4.82 19.06 -31.77
N LYS A 74 -5.32 18.68 -32.94
CA LYS A 74 -6.60 19.19 -33.47
C LYS A 74 -7.79 18.55 -32.72
N PRO A 75 -8.97 19.17 -32.69
CA PRO A 75 -10.15 18.62 -31.99
C PRO A 75 -10.48 17.16 -32.34
N GLU A 76 -10.39 16.77 -33.61
CA GLU A 76 -10.66 15.39 -34.05
C GLU A 76 -9.60 14.41 -33.51
N GLN A 77 -8.35 14.85 -33.40
CA GLN A 77 -7.25 14.06 -32.85
C GLN A 77 -7.37 13.93 -31.33
N VAL A 78 -7.91 14.94 -30.64
CA VAL A 78 -8.22 14.86 -29.21
C VAL A 78 -9.25 13.75 -28.96
N TYR A 79 -10.31 13.70 -29.77
CA TYR A 79 -11.31 12.62 -29.67
C TYR A 79 -10.68 11.25 -29.93
N GLN A 80 -9.86 11.10 -30.97
CA GLN A 80 -9.13 9.85 -31.27
C GLN A 80 -8.20 9.42 -30.13
N TYR A 81 -7.56 10.37 -29.44
CA TYR A 81 -6.69 10.06 -28.31
C TYR A 81 -7.50 9.49 -27.14
N PHE A 82 -8.59 10.17 -26.76
CA PHE A 82 -9.40 9.78 -25.61
C PHE A 82 -10.26 8.54 -25.86
N SER A 83 -10.64 8.24 -27.11
CA SER A 83 -11.32 6.99 -27.46
C SER A 83 -10.45 5.74 -27.23
N CYS A 84 -9.13 5.91 -27.14
CA CYS A 84 -8.19 4.84 -26.79
C CYS A 84 -8.09 4.60 -25.27
N LEU A 85 -8.69 5.44 -24.43
CA LEU A 85 -8.62 5.34 -22.97
C LEU A 85 -9.93 4.80 -22.39
N PRO A 86 -9.89 4.14 -21.21
CA PRO A 86 -11.11 3.82 -20.47
C PRO A 86 -11.93 5.08 -20.14
N GLU A 87 -13.25 5.02 -20.33
CA GLU A 87 -14.17 6.16 -20.15
C GLU A 87 -14.07 6.79 -18.75
N ASP A 88 -13.87 5.97 -17.72
CA ASP A 88 -13.70 6.40 -16.32
C ASP A 88 -12.38 7.15 -16.06
N ARG A 89 -11.45 7.17 -17.02
CA ARG A 89 -10.16 7.86 -16.98
C ARG A 89 -10.07 9.07 -17.91
N VAL A 90 -11.10 9.31 -18.74
CA VAL A 90 -11.14 10.46 -19.64
C VAL A 90 -11.50 11.72 -18.83
N PRO A 91 -10.68 12.79 -18.86
CA PRO A 91 -10.84 13.93 -17.96
C PRO A 91 -11.89 14.93 -18.44
N TYR A 92 -13.14 14.50 -18.66
CA TYR A 92 -14.25 15.42 -18.92
C TYR A 92 -14.43 16.37 -17.73
N VAL A 93 -14.77 17.63 -17.98
CA VAL A 93 -15.00 18.62 -16.92
C VAL A 93 -16.11 18.12 -15.97
N ASN A 94 -15.87 18.19 -14.66
CA ASN A 94 -16.71 17.71 -13.57
C ASN A 94 -16.99 16.18 -13.55
N SER A 95 -16.20 15.37 -14.25
CA SER A 95 -16.41 13.92 -14.36
C SER A 95 -15.58 13.10 -13.36
N PRO A 96 -15.88 11.79 -13.20
CA PRO A 96 -15.00 10.86 -12.50
C PRO A 96 -13.57 10.82 -13.05
N GLY A 97 -13.40 10.98 -14.37
CA GLY A 97 -12.08 10.96 -15.01
C GLY A 97 -11.25 12.21 -14.72
N GLU A 98 -11.88 13.38 -14.53
CA GLU A 98 -11.17 14.57 -14.05
C GLU A 98 -10.67 14.36 -12.62
N ARG A 99 -11.52 13.79 -11.75
CA ARG A 99 -11.14 13.44 -10.36
C ARG A 99 -10.01 12.41 -10.36
N TYR A 100 -10.06 11.42 -11.24
CA TYR A 100 -8.98 10.47 -11.45
C TYR A 100 -7.68 11.20 -11.87
N ARG A 101 -7.73 12.11 -12.84
CA ARG A 101 -6.55 12.89 -13.26
C ARG A 101 -5.96 13.68 -12.10
N ILE A 102 -6.77 14.41 -11.33
CA ILE A 102 -6.31 15.19 -10.17
C ILE A 102 -5.64 14.28 -9.14
N LYS A 103 -6.26 13.11 -8.86
CA LYS A 103 -5.71 12.09 -7.97
C LYS A 103 -4.34 11.61 -8.47
N GLN A 104 -4.21 11.33 -9.77
CA GLN A 104 -2.95 10.91 -10.37
C GLN A 104 -1.91 12.02 -10.38
N LEU A 105 -2.27 13.30 -10.59
CA LEU A 105 -1.32 14.41 -10.47
C LEU A 105 -0.73 14.52 -9.07
N LEU A 106 -1.58 14.47 -8.04
CA LEU A 106 -1.15 14.47 -6.64
C LEU A 106 -0.26 13.27 -6.32
N HIS A 107 -0.64 12.09 -6.81
CA HIS A 107 0.06 10.86 -6.50
C HIS A 107 1.39 10.72 -7.27
N GLN A 108 1.39 11.01 -8.56
CA GLN A 108 2.53 10.78 -9.45
C GLN A 108 3.55 11.92 -9.39
N LEU A 109 3.14 13.13 -9.02
CA LEU A 109 4.00 14.31 -8.93
C LEU A 109 3.83 15.03 -7.58
N PRO A 110 4.19 14.39 -6.45
CA PRO A 110 4.05 15.03 -5.14
C PRO A 110 4.94 16.28 -5.06
N ALA A 111 4.37 17.42 -4.67
CA ALA A 111 5.11 18.68 -4.68
C ALA A 111 6.25 18.72 -3.65
N HIS A 112 6.12 17.98 -2.56
CA HIS A 112 7.19 17.81 -1.56
C HIS A 112 8.38 16.99 -2.08
N ASP A 113 8.29 16.36 -3.26
CA ASP A 113 9.47 15.76 -3.91
C ASP A 113 10.32 16.79 -4.68
N SER A 114 9.86 18.02 -4.82
CA SER A 114 10.52 19.06 -5.61
C SER A 114 10.70 20.38 -4.89
N GLU A 115 9.79 20.75 -4.00
CA GLU A 115 9.84 22.03 -3.30
C GLU A 115 9.90 21.82 -1.78
N PRO A 116 10.99 22.29 -1.12
CA PRO A 116 11.15 22.08 0.31
C PRO A 116 10.06 22.73 1.17
N GLN A 117 9.39 23.77 0.67
CA GLN A 117 8.29 24.45 1.39
C GLN A 117 7.06 23.57 1.66
N TYR A 118 6.92 22.45 0.93
CA TYR A 118 5.82 21.49 1.14
C TYR A 118 6.24 20.29 2.02
N CYS A 119 7.51 20.22 2.41
CA CYS A 119 8.05 19.20 3.30
C CYS A 119 7.89 19.61 4.77
N ASN A 120 7.87 18.63 5.66
CA ASN A 120 7.82 18.88 7.09
C ASN A 120 9.24 18.90 7.67
N SER A 121 9.63 20.03 8.28
CA SER A 121 10.79 20.10 9.18
C SER A 121 12.13 19.65 8.59
N LEU A 122 12.39 19.91 7.30
CA LEU A 122 13.72 19.74 6.70
C LEU A 122 14.71 20.77 7.26
N ASP A 123 15.94 20.35 7.54
CA ASP A 123 17.06 21.26 7.82
C ASP A 123 17.63 21.90 6.55
N GLU A 124 18.57 22.85 6.66
CA GLU A 124 19.10 23.56 5.49
C GLU A 124 19.91 22.68 4.53
N GLU A 125 20.60 21.66 5.04
CA GLU A 125 21.36 20.73 4.20
C GLU A 125 20.41 19.78 3.47
N GLU A 126 19.39 19.25 4.14
CA GLU A 126 18.33 18.46 3.52
C GLU A 126 17.55 19.27 2.46
N LYS A 127 17.24 20.54 2.73
CA LYS A 127 16.61 21.43 1.73
C LYS A 127 17.49 21.61 0.49
N LYS A 128 18.81 21.68 0.68
CA LYS A 128 19.77 21.80 -0.44
C LYS A 128 19.86 20.48 -1.20
N GLU A 129 19.92 19.35 -0.49
CA GLU A 129 19.92 18.03 -1.10
C GLU A 129 18.64 17.77 -1.91
N LEU A 130 17.46 18.08 -1.38
CA LEU A 130 16.19 17.95 -2.10
C LEU A 130 16.19 18.75 -3.41
N ARG A 131 16.71 19.99 -3.37
CA ARG A 131 16.79 20.84 -4.54
C ARG A 131 17.72 20.25 -5.60
N LEU A 132 18.88 19.73 -5.20
CA LEU A 132 19.82 19.06 -6.11
C LEU A 132 19.21 17.77 -6.67
N PHE A 133 18.59 16.96 -5.82
CA PHE A 133 17.90 15.71 -6.19
C PHE A 133 16.79 15.96 -7.23
N SER A 134 15.92 16.94 -6.98
CA SER A 134 14.85 17.31 -7.91
C SER A 134 15.41 17.80 -9.26
N GLN A 135 16.40 18.71 -9.22
CA GLN A 135 17.01 19.26 -10.44
C GLN A 135 17.72 18.19 -11.27
N GLN A 136 18.45 17.28 -10.63
CA GLN A 136 19.15 16.18 -11.30
C GLN A 136 18.16 15.31 -12.08
N ARG A 137 17.10 14.85 -11.41
CA ARG A 137 16.07 14.00 -12.04
C ARG A 137 15.34 14.72 -13.18
N LYS A 138 15.04 16.01 -12.99
CA LYS A 138 14.42 16.86 -14.03
C LYS A 138 15.33 17.00 -15.25
N ARG A 139 16.64 17.17 -15.04
CA ARG A 139 17.61 17.32 -16.13
C ARG A 139 17.87 16.01 -16.87
N GLU A 140 17.95 14.89 -16.17
CA GLU A 140 18.47 13.64 -16.74
C GLU A 140 17.39 12.66 -17.18
N ASN A 141 16.24 12.61 -16.51
CA ASN A 141 15.27 11.55 -16.72
C ASN A 141 13.89 12.07 -17.12
N LEU A 142 13.52 13.29 -16.72
CA LEU A 142 12.19 13.85 -16.99
C LEU A 142 11.98 14.20 -18.46
N GLY A 143 10.90 13.68 -19.05
CA GLY A 143 10.37 14.11 -20.33
C GLY A 143 8.86 14.29 -20.31
N ARG A 144 8.32 14.83 -21.40
CA ARG A 144 6.88 14.89 -21.66
C ARG A 144 6.59 14.19 -22.98
N GLY A 145 5.61 13.30 -22.97
CA GLY A 145 5.18 12.57 -24.15
C GLY A 145 4.53 13.54 -25.15
N VAL A 146 4.81 13.34 -26.43
CA VAL A 146 4.19 14.09 -27.52
C VAL A 146 3.22 13.19 -28.23
N VAL A 147 1.97 13.62 -28.35
CA VAL A 147 0.95 12.90 -29.09
C VAL A 147 0.93 13.38 -30.53
N ARG A 148 0.96 12.45 -31.47
CA ARG A 148 0.77 12.72 -32.90
C ARG A 148 0.28 11.48 -33.61
N LEU A 149 -0.24 11.67 -34.81
CA LEU A 149 -0.53 10.56 -35.72
C LEU A 149 0.78 9.91 -36.16
N PHE A 150 0.79 8.59 -36.20
CA PHE A 150 1.88 7.81 -36.75
C PHE A 150 1.91 8.00 -38.27
N PRO A 151 3.06 8.34 -38.89
CA PRO A 151 3.10 8.60 -40.33
C PRO A 151 2.60 7.42 -41.16
N VAL A 152 1.63 7.66 -42.05
CA VAL A 152 1.06 6.64 -42.95
C VAL A 152 2.08 6.05 -43.94
N THR A 153 3.21 6.75 -44.15
CA THR A 153 4.29 6.36 -45.06
C THR A 153 5.28 5.37 -44.44
N MET A 154 5.15 5.06 -43.14
CA MET A 154 6.05 4.15 -42.42
C MET A 154 5.39 2.77 -42.26
N THR A 155 6.19 1.70 -42.23
CA THR A 155 5.73 0.29 -42.10
C THR A 155 5.16 -0.07 -40.71
N GLY A 156 4.67 0.92 -39.97
CA GLY A 156 4.27 0.82 -38.56
C GLY A 156 5.46 0.88 -37.61
N ALA A 157 5.18 0.98 -36.30
CA ALA A 157 6.16 0.86 -35.23
C ALA A 157 5.70 -0.11 -34.15
N ILE A 158 6.61 -0.60 -33.34
CA ILE A 158 6.27 -1.51 -32.24
C ILE A 158 6.06 -0.69 -30.97
N CYS A 159 4.92 -0.90 -30.32
CA CYS A 159 4.65 -0.28 -29.03
C CYS A 159 5.62 -0.83 -27.97
N GLN A 160 6.35 0.06 -27.30
CA GLN A 160 7.37 -0.30 -26.31
C GLN A 160 6.82 -1.01 -25.06
N GLN A 161 5.52 -0.92 -24.78
CA GLN A 161 4.89 -1.58 -23.63
C GLN A 161 4.29 -2.94 -23.97
N CYS A 162 3.45 -3.02 -25.02
CA CYS A 162 2.70 -4.25 -25.32
C CYS A 162 3.30 -5.09 -26.46
N GLY A 163 4.33 -4.59 -27.14
CA GLY A 163 4.97 -5.29 -28.26
C GLY A 163 4.10 -5.40 -29.52
N ARG A 164 2.89 -4.84 -29.52
CA ARG A 164 1.99 -4.83 -30.69
C ARG A 164 2.31 -3.68 -31.64
N GLN A 165 1.97 -3.87 -32.91
CA GLN A 165 2.20 -2.88 -33.96
C GLN A 165 1.24 -1.69 -33.83
N ILE A 166 1.78 -0.50 -34.04
CA ILE A 166 1.08 0.78 -34.23
C ILE A 166 1.11 1.04 -35.75
N CYS A 167 -0.05 1.16 -36.37
CA CYS A 167 -0.20 1.31 -37.81
C CYS A 167 -0.08 2.78 -38.25
N GLY A 168 0.20 2.97 -39.54
CA GLY A 168 0.12 4.28 -40.17
C GLY A 168 -1.25 4.92 -39.99
N GLY A 169 -1.30 6.13 -39.46
CA GLY A 169 -2.53 6.87 -39.15
C GLY A 169 -3.03 6.70 -37.72
N ASP A 170 -2.49 5.75 -36.94
CA ASP A 170 -2.89 5.57 -35.54
C ASP A 170 -2.34 6.71 -34.68
N ILE A 171 -3.08 7.07 -33.62
CA ILE A 171 -2.59 8.01 -32.63
C ILE A 171 -1.60 7.33 -31.68
N ALA A 172 -0.43 7.95 -31.50
CA ALA A 172 0.62 7.39 -30.66
C ALA A 172 1.29 8.46 -29.80
N VAL A 173 1.76 8.03 -28.63
CA VAL A 173 2.56 8.84 -27.71
C VAL A 173 4.03 8.56 -27.99
N PHE A 174 4.82 9.59 -28.23
CA PHE A 174 6.25 9.51 -28.46
C PHE A 174 7.02 10.07 -27.26
N ALA A 175 8.11 9.42 -26.88
CA ALA A 175 8.95 9.83 -25.75
C ALA A 175 10.38 10.07 -26.22
N SER A 176 10.78 11.33 -26.34
CA SER A 176 12.10 11.73 -26.86
C SER A 176 13.28 11.12 -26.10
N ARG A 177 13.18 10.99 -24.76
CA ARG A 177 14.27 10.41 -23.95
C ARG A 177 14.44 8.92 -24.12
N ALA A 178 13.41 8.22 -24.59
CA ALA A 178 13.49 6.79 -24.86
C ALA A 178 14.10 6.46 -26.23
N GLY A 179 14.65 7.47 -26.93
CA GLY A 179 15.25 7.33 -28.24
C GLY A 179 14.32 7.74 -29.39
N HIS A 180 14.92 8.07 -30.53
CA HIS A 180 14.19 8.45 -31.73
C HIS A 180 13.37 7.26 -32.24
N GLY A 181 12.05 7.43 -32.32
CA GLY A 181 11.12 6.40 -32.81
C GLY A 181 10.44 5.57 -31.71
N SER A 182 10.82 5.72 -30.44
CA SER A 182 10.12 5.07 -29.33
C SER A 182 8.70 5.63 -29.19
N CYS A 183 7.72 4.74 -29.29
CA CYS A 183 6.30 5.08 -29.25
C CYS A 183 5.46 4.07 -28.47
N TRP A 184 4.32 4.55 -27.97
CA TRP A 184 3.33 3.81 -27.21
C TRP A 184 1.94 4.10 -27.75
N HIS A 185 1.05 3.11 -27.67
CA HIS A 185 -0.37 3.40 -27.70
C HIS A 185 -0.74 4.32 -26.52
N PRO A 186 -1.76 5.19 -26.63
CA PRO A 186 -2.21 6.04 -25.52
C PRO A 186 -2.43 5.27 -24.22
N GLN A 187 -3.16 4.15 -24.29
CA GLN A 187 -3.40 3.28 -23.13
C GLN A 187 -2.15 2.59 -22.60
N CYS A 188 -1.08 2.48 -23.39
CA CYS A 188 0.14 1.78 -23.03
C CYS A 188 1.18 2.70 -22.38
N PHE A 189 0.95 4.02 -22.36
CA PHE A 189 1.87 4.99 -21.78
C PHE A 189 1.69 5.04 -20.25
N GLN A 190 2.14 3.97 -19.59
CA GLN A 190 1.93 3.70 -18.17
C GLN A 190 3.26 3.63 -17.41
N CYS A 191 3.24 3.92 -16.12
CA CYS A 191 4.40 3.75 -15.25
C CYS A 191 4.72 2.26 -15.08
N ALA A 192 5.99 1.87 -15.25
CA ALA A 192 6.45 0.49 -15.09
C ALA A 192 6.28 -0.09 -13.66
N SER A 193 6.07 0.76 -12.63
CA SER A 193 5.92 0.31 -11.23
C SER A 193 4.48 0.16 -10.77
N CYS A 194 3.60 1.13 -11.07
CA CYS A 194 2.18 1.05 -10.68
C CYS A 194 1.21 0.68 -11.80
N SER A 195 1.68 0.60 -13.06
CA SER A 195 0.82 0.36 -14.23
C SER A 195 -0.33 1.38 -14.38
N GLU A 196 -0.18 2.58 -13.80
CA GLU A 196 -1.11 3.69 -14.02
C GLU A 196 -0.67 4.54 -15.21
N LEU A 197 -1.64 5.10 -15.94
CA LEU A 197 -1.39 6.05 -17.03
C LEU A 197 -0.55 7.23 -16.52
N LEU A 198 0.50 7.59 -17.26
CA LEU A 198 1.38 8.69 -16.90
C LEU A 198 0.64 10.01 -17.09
N VAL A 199 0.38 10.67 -15.97
CA VAL A 199 -0.49 11.84 -15.93
C VAL A 199 0.10 12.99 -16.72
N ASP A 200 -0.73 13.63 -17.54
CA ASP A 200 -0.37 14.70 -18.47
C ASP A 200 0.81 14.38 -19.39
N LEU A 201 1.04 13.08 -19.63
CA LEU A 201 2.16 12.51 -20.38
C LEU A 201 3.53 12.83 -19.77
N ILE A 202 3.59 13.20 -18.49
CA ILE A 202 4.84 13.47 -17.79
C ILE A 202 5.46 12.14 -17.34
N TYR A 203 6.72 11.92 -17.71
CA TYR A 203 7.40 10.65 -17.44
C TYR A 203 8.86 10.87 -17.04
N PHE A 204 9.42 9.88 -16.34
CA PHE A 204 10.84 9.79 -16.09
C PHE A 204 11.38 8.52 -16.76
N TYR A 205 12.34 8.68 -17.66
CA TYR A 205 12.96 7.55 -18.36
C TYR A 205 14.27 7.16 -17.70
N GLN A 206 14.40 5.89 -17.34
CA GLN A 206 15.60 5.32 -16.75
C GLN A 206 15.67 3.83 -17.07
N ASP A 207 16.85 3.33 -17.44
CA ASP A 207 17.14 1.91 -17.67
C ASP A 207 16.15 1.23 -18.64
N GLY A 208 15.78 1.91 -19.74
CA GLY A 208 14.87 1.35 -20.74
C GLY A 208 13.38 1.47 -20.40
N GLN A 209 13.02 1.98 -19.23
CA GLN A 209 11.65 2.00 -18.72
C GLN A 209 11.16 3.43 -18.43
N ILE A 210 9.85 3.63 -18.45
CA ILE A 210 9.20 4.89 -18.08
C ILE A 210 8.50 4.77 -16.73
N TYR A 211 8.70 5.79 -15.88
CA TYR A 211 8.18 5.84 -14.52
C TYR A 211 7.44 7.14 -14.27
N CYS A 212 6.50 7.13 -13.32
CA CYS A 212 5.95 8.36 -12.78
C CYS A 212 6.97 9.05 -11.86
N GLY A 213 6.74 10.32 -11.52
CA GLY A 213 7.65 11.08 -10.65
C GLY A 213 7.84 10.44 -9.28
N ARG A 214 6.77 9.95 -8.65
CA ARG A 214 6.84 9.25 -7.36
C ARG A 214 7.73 8.01 -7.42
N HIS A 215 7.45 7.06 -8.33
CA HIS A 215 8.21 5.80 -8.37
C HIS A 215 9.65 5.99 -8.85
N HIS A 216 9.92 6.96 -9.73
CA HIS A 216 11.30 7.29 -10.05
C HIS A 216 12.04 7.87 -8.83
N ALA A 217 11.37 8.62 -7.96
CA ALA A 217 11.98 9.11 -6.72
C ALA A 217 12.33 7.94 -5.79
N GLU A 218 11.38 7.02 -5.61
CA GLU A 218 11.47 5.86 -4.71
C GLU A 218 12.54 4.84 -5.13
N ARG A 219 12.90 4.82 -6.41
CA ARG A 219 14.05 4.04 -6.92
C ARG A 219 15.40 4.59 -6.47
N LEU A 220 15.48 5.88 -6.15
CA LEU A 220 16.74 6.58 -5.83
C LEU A 220 16.89 6.85 -4.34
N LYS A 221 15.79 7.15 -3.65
CA LYS A 221 15.75 7.43 -2.22
C LYS A 221 14.48 6.82 -1.62
N PRO A 222 14.54 6.24 -0.41
CA PRO A 222 13.37 5.66 0.22
C PRO A 222 12.33 6.73 0.59
N ARG A 223 11.05 6.35 0.58
CA ARG A 223 9.94 7.20 1.01
C ARG A 223 9.42 6.77 2.37
N CYS A 224 9.20 7.74 3.25
CA CYS A 224 8.63 7.50 4.56
C CYS A 224 7.15 7.13 4.45
N GLN A 225 6.77 5.95 4.93
CA GLN A 225 5.40 5.42 4.86
C GLN A 225 4.38 6.26 5.66
N ALA A 226 4.83 7.01 6.67
CA ALA A 226 3.95 7.78 7.54
C ALA A 226 3.74 9.24 7.10
N CYS A 227 4.80 9.92 6.65
CA CYS A 227 4.72 11.32 6.19
C CYS A 227 4.77 11.47 4.67
N ASP A 228 4.93 10.38 3.93
CA ASP A 228 4.92 10.35 2.47
C ASP A 228 6.03 11.18 1.80
N GLU A 229 7.04 11.62 2.54
CA GLU A 229 8.17 12.39 2.02
C GLU A 229 9.38 11.48 1.76
N ILE A 230 10.22 11.88 0.81
CA ILE A 230 11.50 11.22 0.55
C ILE A 230 12.43 11.42 1.76
N ILE A 231 13.03 10.33 2.22
CA ILE A 231 13.99 10.36 3.31
C ILE A 231 15.35 10.70 2.72
N LEU A 232 15.83 11.90 3.01
CA LEU A 232 17.13 12.41 2.55
C LEU A 232 18.26 11.99 3.48
N ALA A 233 17.98 11.96 4.79
CA ALA A 233 18.88 11.51 5.83
C ALA A 233 19.52 10.14 5.54
N ASP A 234 20.78 9.99 5.95
CA ASP A 234 21.56 8.75 5.76
C ASP A 234 20.98 7.56 6.52
N GLU A 235 20.27 7.81 7.62
CA GLU A 235 19.70 6.79 8.49
C GLU A 235 18.17 6.83 8.47
N CYS A 236 17.58 5.64 8.38
CA CYS A 236 16.14 5.46 8.45
C CYS A 236 15.77 4.16 9.15
N THR A 237 14.51 4.08 9.56
CA THR A 237 13.93 2.86 10.08
C THR A 237 13.35 2.06 8.93
N GLU A 238 13.79 0.81 8.76
CA GLU A 238 13.17 -0.16 7.85
C GLU A 238 12.40 -1.22 8.64
N ALA A 239 11.17 -1.47 8.23
CA ALA A 239 10.32 -2.52 8.78
C ALA A 239 9.39 -3.06 7.67
N GLU A 240 9.32 -4.38 7.52
CA GLU A 240 8.47 -5.03 6.50
C GLU A 240 8.69 -4.53 5.06
N GLY A 241 9.94 -4.21 4.69
CA GLY A 241 10.27 -3.68 3.36
C GLY A 241 9.76 -2.26 3.10
N ARG A 242 9.34 -1.54 4.14
CA ARG A 242 8.95 -0.13 4.10
C ARG A 242 9.93 0.69 4.93
N TYR A 243 9.90 2.01 4.71
CA TYR A 243 10.85 2.93 5.33
C TYR A 243 10.11 4.03 6.08
N TRP A 244 10.74 4.52 7.15
CA TRP A 244 10.27 5.64 7.95
C TRP A 244 11.45 6.53 8.33
N HIS A 245 11.22 7.84 8.39
CA HIS A 245 12.08 8.71 9.19
C HIS A 245 12.13 8.18 10.64
N MET A 246 13.27 8.31 11.31
CA MET A 246 13.43 7.79 12.68
C MET A 246 12.34 8.30 13.63
N LYS A 247 11.94 9.58 13.51
CA LYS A 247 10.88 10.21 14.32
C LYS A 247 9.46 9.79 13.92
N HIS A 248 9.28 9.21 12.75
CA HIS A 248 7.97 8.86 12.20
C HIS A 248 7.61 7.38 12.37
N PHE A 249 8.56 6.56 12.85
CA PHE A 249 8.26 5.20 13.27
C PHE A 249 7.68 5.21 14.69
N CYS A 250 6.40 5.53 14.77
CA CYS A 250 5.65 5.66 16.01
C CYS A 250 4.28 4.98 15.91
N CYS A 251 3.72 4.61 17.07
CA CYS A 251 2.40 4.00 17.16
C CYS A 251 1.37 4.88 16.46
N PHE A 252 0.55 4.27 15.60
CA PHE A 252 -0.46 4.98 14.84
C PHE A 252 -1.53 5.63 15.74
N GLU A 253 -1.80 5.01 16.90
CA GLU A 253 -2.80 5.49 17.86
C GLU A 253 -2.24 6.55 18.82
N CYS A 254 -1.27 6.20 19.67
CA CYS A 254 -0.76 7.09 20.72
C CYS A 254 0.49 7.91 20.33
N GLU A 255 1.00 7.76 19.12
CA GLU A 255 2.22 8.45 18.63
C GLU A 255 3.52 8.14 19.40
N ALA A 256 3.50 7.16 20.32
CA ALA A 256 4.71 6.72 21.02
C ALA A 256 5.75 6.18 20.04
N ALA A 257 7.01 6.61 20.17
CA ALA A 257 8.10 6.12 19.34
C ALA A 257 8.28 4.60 19.51
N LEU A 258 8.42 3.88 18.40
CA LEU A 258 8.54 2.42 18.38
C LEU A 258 9.98 1.94 18.13
N GLY A 259 10.93 2.86 17.98
CA GLY A 259 12.35 2.54 17.83
C GLY A 259 12.86 1.70 19.01
N GLY A 260 13.34 0.48 18.73
CA GLY A 260 13.81 -0.47 19.74
C GLY A 260 12.72 -1.08 20.62
N GLN A 261 11.44 -0.78 20.36
CA GLN A 261 10.30 -1.33 21.07
C GLN A 261 9.63 -2.45 20.27
N ARG A 262 8.85 -3.27 20.97
CA ARG A 262 7.98 -4.27 20.34
C ARG A 262 6.80 -3.56 19.69
N TYR A 263 6.43 -4.01 18.51
CA TYR A 263 5.31 -3.45 17.77
C TYR A 263 4.58 -4.54 16.98
N ILE A 264 3.37 -4.20 16.55
CA ILE A 264 2.55 -5.03 15.67
C ILE A 264 2.17 -4.21 14.45
N MET A 265 2.32 -4.79 13.27
CA MET A 265 1.90 -4.18 12.02
C MET A 265 0.53 -4.72 11.62
N ARG A 266 -0.42 -3.81 11.45
CA ARG A 266 -1.76 -4.13 10.95
C ARG A 266 -2.12 -3.17 9.85
N GLU A 267 -2.50 -3.68 8.68
CA GLU A 267 -2.83 -2.87 7.49
C GLU A 267 -1.73 -1.83 7.16
N SER A 268 -0.46 -2.21 7.23
CA SER A 268 0.72 -1.34 7.04
C SER A 268 0.88 -0.19 8.05
N ARG A 269 0.17 -0.24 9.18
CA ARG A 269 0.27 0.72 10.28
C ARG A 269 0.90 0.07 11.52
N PRO A 270 1.93 0.68 12.11
CA PRO A 270 2.56 0.15 13.32
C PRO A 270 1.79 0.56 14.58
N TYR A 271 1.58 -0.38 15.50
CA TYR A 271 0.95 -0.19 16.80
C TYR A 271 1.89 -0.64 17.91
N CYS A 272 1.93 0.07 19.05
CA CYS A 272 2.53 -0.48 20.26
C CYS A 272 1.66 -1.62 20.80
N CYS A 273 2.24 -2.54 21.56
CA CYS A 273 1.51 -3.68 22.13
C CYS A 273 0.28 -3.23 22.94
N SER A 274 0.41 -2.20 23.78
CA SER A 274 -0.70 -1.70 24.60
C SER A 274 -1.88 -1.16 23.78
N CYS A 275 -1.62 -0.33 22.75
CA CYS A 275 -2.69 0.16 21.89
C CYS A 275 -3.29 -0.96 21.04
N TYR A 276 -2.48 -1.92 20.60
CA TYR A 276 -2.97 -3.07 19.85
C TYR A 276 -3.91 -3.92 20.71
N GLU A 277 -3.52 -4.23 21.95
CA GLU A 277 -4.35 -4.97 22.91
C GLU A 277 -5.65 -4.22 23.21
N SER A 278 -5.56 -2.93 23.52
CA SER A 278 -6.75 -2.13 23.82
C SER A 278 -7.74 -2.06 22.67
N LEU A 279 -7.29 -2.13 21.41
CA LEU A 279 -8.14 -2.00 20.23
C LEU A 279 -8.63 -3.35 19.69
N TYR A 280 -7.84 -4.42 19.88
CA TYR A 280 -8.01 -5.67 19.15
C TYR A 280 -7.88 -6.93 20.00
N ALA A 281 -7.53 -6.85 21.28
CA ALA A 281 -7.49 -8.05 22.12
C ALA A 281 -8.91 -8.57 22.38
N GLU A 282 -9.06 -9.88 22.21
CA GLU A 282 -10.25 -10.61 22.63
C GLU A 282 -10.30 -10.75 24.15
N TYR A 283 -11.50 -10.93 24.68
CA TYR A 283 -11.73 -11.12 26.11
C TYR A 283 -11.87 -12.61 26.41
N CYS A 284 -11.29 -13.06 27.52
CA CYS A 284 -11.49 -14.42 27.96
C CYS A 284 -12.91 -14.63 28.48
N ASP A 285 -13.63 -15.61 27.97
CA ASP A 285 -15.00 -15.94 28.38
C ASP A 285 -15.10 -16.42 29.84
N THR A 286 -14.00 -16.92 30.42
CA THR A 286 -13.95 -17.37 31.83
C THR A 286 -13.62 -16.24 32.79
N CYS A 287 -12.51 -15.52 32.60
CA CYS A 287 -12.05 -14.50 33.56
C CYS A 287 -12.44 -13.06 33.20
N ARG A 288 -12.98 -12.82 31.99
CA ARG A 288 -13.38 -11.51 31.45
C ARG A 288 -12.25 -10.49 31.26
N GLU A 289 -11.00 -10.90 31.42
CA GLU A 289 -9.83 -10.08 31.14
C GLU A 289 -9.36 -10.23 29.68
N HIS A 290 -8.62 -9.23 29.18
CA HIS A 290 -7.99 -9.28 27.86
C HIS A 290 -7.00 -10.44 27.75
N ILE A 291 -6.99 -11.11 26.60
CA ILE A 291 -5.96 -12.08 26.24
C ILE A 291 -4.80 -11.31 25.59
N GLY A 292 -3.74 -11.09 26.36
CA GLY A 292 -2.58 -10.32 25.92
C GLY A 292 -1.84 -11.00 24.77
N ILE A 293 -1.08 -10.25 23.97
CA ILE A 293 -0.46 -10.80 22.75
C ILE A 293 0.62 -11.86 23.06
N ASP A 294 1.17 -11.82 24.27
CA ASP A 294 2.14 -12.81 24.77
C ASP A 294 1.50 -14.05 25.41
N GLN A 295 0.17 -14.05 25.57
CA GLN A 295 -0.55 -15.13 26.21
C GLN A 295 -1.07 -16.10 25.15
N GLY A 296 -0.96 -17.40 25.43
CA GLY A 296 -1.61 -18.40 24.59
C GLY A 296 -3.13 -18.23 24.61
N GLN A 297 -3.80 -18.53 23.50
CA GLN A 297 -5.24 -18.38 23.34
C GLN A 297 -5.86 -19.69 22.84
N MET A 298 -6.99 -20.08 23.42
CA MET A 298 -7.89 -21.11 22.91
C MET A 298 -9.10 -20.43 22.27
N THR A 299 -9.56 -20.92 21.12
CA THR A 299 -10.71 -20.37 20.41
C THR A 299 -11.63 -21.48 19.94
N TYR A 300 -12.93 -21.32 20.14
CA TYR A 300 -13.96 -22.24 19.64
C TYR A 300 -15.26 -21.49 19.38
N GLU A 301 -15.81 -21.61 18.15
CA GLU A 301 -17.08 -20.97 17.74
C GLU A 301 -17.20 -19.47 18.12
N GLY A 302 -16.09 -18.72 17.99
CA GLY A 302 -16.06 -17.28 18.30
C GLY A 302 -15.93 -16.92 19.78
N GLN A 303 -15.80 -17.91 20.67
CA GLN A 303 -15.42 -17.71 22.07
C GLN A 303 -13.90 -17.86 22.22
N HIS A 304 -13.36 -17.17 23.23
CA HIS A 304 -11.93 -17.06 23.44
C HIS A 304 -11.57 -17.28 24.91
N TRP A 305 -10.46 -17.99 25.15
CA TRP A 305 -9.94 -18.21 26.49
C TRP A 305 -8.43 -18.09 26.52
N HIS A 306 -7.87 -17.68 27.65
CA HIS A 306 -6.44 -17.91 27.89
C HIS A 306 -6.14 -19.40 27.81
N ALA A 307 -5.03 -19.77 27.16
CA ALA A 307 -4.53 -21.14 27.09
C ALA A 307 -3.83 -21.56 28.38
N VAL A 308 -4.51 -21.38 29.50
CA VAL A 308 -4.09 -21.77 30.85
C VAL A 308 -5.19 -22.58 31.52
N GLU A 309 -4.79 -23.44 32.45
CA GLU A 309 -5.70 -24.40 33.09
C GLU A 309 -6.85 -23.75 33.86
N SER A 310 -6.67 -22.54 34.38
CA SER A 310 -7.70 -21.79 35.11
C SER A 310 -8.78 -21.20 34.22
N CYS A 311 -8.51 -21.00 32.93
CA CYS A 311 -9.42 -20.31 32.01
C CYS A 311 -10.06 -21.27 31.01
N PHE A 312 -9.29 -22.25 30.50
CA PHE A 312 -9.80 -23.25 29.58
C PHE A 312 -10.14 -24.54 30.33
N CYS A 313 -11.23 -24.50 31.10
CA CYS A 313 -11.66 -25.55 32.02
C CYS A 313 -13.16 -25.83 31.91
N CYS A 314 -13.59 -27.00 32.41
CA CYS A 314 -14.99 -27.38 32.40
C CYS A 314 -15.83 -26.43 33.28
N ALA A 315 -16.92 -25.89 32.74
CA ALA A 315 -17.77 -24.94 33.46
C ALA A 315 -18.37 -25.48 34.77
N LEU A 316 -18.58 -26.81 34.88
CA LEU A 316 -19.15 -27.43 36.08
C LEU A 316 -18.07 -27.85 37.10
N CYS A 317 -17.12 -28.70 36.68
CA CYS A 317 -16.15 -29.32 37.59
C CYS A 317 -14.76 -28.65 37.59
N GLN A 318 -14.57 -27.60 36.79
CA GLN A 318 -13.31 -26.84 36.66
C GLN A 318 -12.11 -27.69 36.19
N LEU A 319 -12.35 -28.89 35.64
CA LEU A 319 -11.29 -29.73 35.08
C LEU A 319 -10.62 -29.01 33.89
N PRO A 320 -9.29 -28.85 33.87
CA PRO A 320 -8.58 -28.27 32.73
C PRO A 320 -8.78 -29.09 31.46
N LEU A 321 -9.05 -28.40 30.35
CA LEU A 321 -9.39 -29.01 29.05
C LEU A 321 -8.29 -28.87 28.00
N LEU A 322 -7.14 -28.26 28.34
CA LEU A 322 -6.02 -28.10 27.42
C LEU A 322 -5.53 -29.47 26.92
N GLY A 323 -5.51 -29.65 25.60
CA GLY A 323 -5.11 -30.91 24.96
C GLY A 323 -6.10 -32.07 25.18
N ARG A 324 -7.29 -31.83 25.74
CA ARG A 324 -8.31 -32.85 25.99
C ARG A 324 -9.53 -32.62 25.10
N PRO A 325 -10.28 -33.69 24.74
CA PRO A 325 -11.58 -33.50 24.11
C PRO A 325 -12.53 -32.76 25.07
N PHE A 326 -13.36 -31.90 24.50
CA PHE A 326 -14.37 -31.14 25.25
C PHE A 326 -15.68 -31.10 24.46
N LEU A 327 -16.77 -30.79 25.18
CA LEU A 327 -18.12 -30.69 24.65
C LEU A 327 -18.62 -29.25 24.82
N PRO A 328 -18.84 -28.50 23.73
CA PRO A 328 -19.47 -27.20 23.76
C PRO A 328 -21.00 -27.33 23.84
N ARG A 329 -21.65 -26.57 24.72
CA ARG A 329 -23.11 -26.51 24.84
C ARG A 329 -23.54 -25.16 25.43
N ALA A 330 -24.48 -24.49 24.76
CA ALA A 330 -25.07 -23.23 25.22
C ALA A 330 -24.05 -22.14 25.61
N GLY A 331 -22.94 -22.03 24.85
CA GLY A 331 -21.88 -21.06 25.12
C GLY A 331 -20.98 -21.41 26.31
N LEU A 332 -20.95 -22.67 26.74
CA LEU A 332 -20.05 -23.18 27.77
C LEU A 332 -19.33 -24.44 27.28
N ILE A 333 -18.19 -24.77 27.90
CA ILE A 333 -17.38 -25.95 27.57
C ILE A 333 -17.36 -26.95 28.74
N PHE A 334 -17.47 -28.25 28.42
CA PHE A 334 -17.57 -29.33 29.39
C PHE A 334 -16.60 -30.48 29.10
N CYS A 335 -16.11 -31.17 30.14
CA CYS A 335 -15.23 -32.33 29.97
C CYS A 335 -15.97 -33.61 29.53
N SER A 336 -17.27 -33.71 29.82
CA SER A 336 -18.07 -34.92 29.62
C SER A 336 -19.56 -34.60 29.48
N ARG A 337 -20.34 -35.59 29.02
CA ARG A 337 -21.79 -35.47 28.89
C ARG A 337 -22.47 -35.21 30.24
N SER A 338 -22.03 -35.88 31.31
CA SER A 338 -22.58 -35.68 32.66
C SER A 338 -22.42 -34.24 33.14
N CYS A 339 -21.22 -33.66 32.95
CA CYS A 339 -21.01 -32.24 33.27
C CYS A 339 -21.86 -31.30 32.42
N SER A 340 -22.09 -31.64 31.14
CA SER A 340 -22.94 -30.84 30.24
C SER A 340 -24.44 -30.92 30.55
N LEU A 341 -24.87 -31.89 31.36
CA LEU A 341 -26.26 -32.08 31.78
C LEU A 341 -26.52 -31.60 33.22
N GLY A 342 -25.48 -31.16 33.93
CA GLY A 342 -25.60 -30.69 35.32
C GLY A 342 -25.78 -31.83 36.34
N GLU A 343 -25.37 -33.05 35.99
CA GLU A 343 -25.37 -34.17 36.93
C GLU A 343 -24.27 -33.95 37.97
N ASP A 344 -24.65 -33.92 39.25
CA ASP A 344 -23.72 -33.76 40.36
C ASP A 344 -22.66 -34.89 40.35
N PRO A 345 -21.35 -34.58 40.38
CA PRO A 345 -20.31 -35.62 40.44
C PRO A 345 -20.38 -36.41 41.75
N ASN A 346 -21.07 -35.88 42.76
CA ASN A 346 -21.31 -36.52 44.04
C ASN A 346 -22.57 -37.42 44.06
N ASN A 347 -23.27 -37.54 42.93
CA ASN A 347 -24.27 -38.58 42.72
C ASN A 347 -23.67 -39.72 41.87
N SER A 348 -22.50 -40.19 42.28
CA SER A 348 -21.97 -41.48 41.83
C SER A 348 -22.69 -42.56 42.62
N ASP A 349 -23.74 -43.10 41.99
CA ASP A 349 -24.35 -44.35 42.40
C ASP A 349 -23.28 -45.44 42.50
N SER A 350 -23.42 -46.19 43.59
CA SER A 350 -22.79 -47.44 43.95
C SER A 350 -21.96 -48.11 42.84
N CYS A 351 -20.72 -48.42 43.21
CA CYS A 351 -19.92 -49.46 42.61
C CYS A 351 -20.75 -50.68 42.19
N ASP A 352 -20.52 -51.18 40.98
CA ASP A 352 -20.35 -52.61 40.83
C ASP A 352 -19.41 -52.97 39.68
N SER A 353 -18.54 -53.93 39.97
CA SER A 353 -17.43 -54.37 39.13
C SER A 353 -17.79 -55.69 38.46
N ALA A 354 -17.83 -55.74 37.13
CA ALA A 354 -17.70 -56.99 36.34
C ALA A 354 -17.50 -56.57 34.87
N LEU A 355 -16.52 -56.98 34.06
CA LEU A 355 -15.77 -58.22 33.99
C LEU A 355 -14.38 -58.00 33.39
N GLN A 356 -13.51 -58.93 33.75
CA GLN A 356 -12.11 -59.08 33.37
C GLN A 356 -11.89 -59.26 31.86
N SER A 357 -10.67 -58.90 31.49
CA SER A 357 -9.94 -59.19 30.27
C SER A 357 -10.00 -60.66 29.81
N ARG A 358 -10.12 -60.88 28.48
CA ARG A 358 -9.13 -61.61 27.62
C ARG A 358 -9.61 -61.91 26.18
N HIS A 359 -8.79 -61.46 25.22
CA HIS A 359 -8.39 -61.99 23.89
C HIS A 359 -9.36 -62.60 22.85
N ALA A 360 -9.29 -61.98 21.65
CA ALA A 360 -9.00 -62.53 20.31
C ALA A 360 -10.11 -63.07 19.36
N GLN A 361 -10.11 -62.42 18.19
CA GLN A 361 -10.32 -62.91 16.81
C GLN A 361 -11.71 -62.99 16.15
N HIS A 362 -11.73 -62.35 14.96
CA HIS A 362 -12.42 -62.65 13.69
C HIS A 362 -13.82 -62.06 13.36
N ASN A 363 -13.75 -60.97 12.58
CA ASN A 363 -14.31 -60.80 11.22
C ASN A 363 -15.84 -60.89 11.00
N ARG A 364 -16.48 -59.75 10.66
CA ARG A 364 -17.23 -59.54 9.41
C ARG A 364 -17.76 -58.11 9.27
N HIS A 365 -18.09 -57.78 8.03
CA HIS A 365 -18.13 -56.48 7.36
C HIS A 365 -19.55 -55.88 7.25
N CYS A 366 -19.60 -54.61 6.79
CA CYS A 366 -20.73 -53.76 6.35
C CYS A 366 -21.35 -52.84 7.43
N GLY A 367 -21.65 -51.56 7.18
CA GLY A 367 -21.44 -50.69 6.03
C GLY A 367 -22.07 -49.31 6.32
N ASN A 368 -21.51 -48.25 5.73
CA ASN A 368 -22.01 -46.87 5.55
C ASN A 368 -22.74 -46.15 6.70
N SER A 369 -22.20 -45.01 7.15
CA SER A 369 -22.59 -43.67 6.65
C SER A 369 -22.00 -42.53 7.49
N ASP A 370 -21.47 -41.52 6.79
CA ASP A 370 -21.42 -40.08 7.15
C ASP A 370 -20.44 -39.53 8.22
N LYS A 371 -19.50 -38.69 7.70
CA LYS A 371 -19.11 -37.33 8.17
C LYS A 371 -18.37 -37.21 9.52
N CYS A 372 -17.30 -36.45 9.73
CA CYS A 372 -16.62 -35.36 9.01
C CYS A 372 -15.14 -35.31 9.47
N PRO A 373 -14.19 -34.84 8.64
CA PRO A 373 -12.84 -34.51 9.10
C PRO A 373 -12.87 -33.12 9.76
N LEU A 374 -12.59 -33.05 11.06
CA LEU A 374 -12.22 -31.77 11.69
C LEU A 374 -10.82 -31.41 11.24
N HIS A 375 -10.77 -30.79 10.06
CA HIS A 375 -9.69 -29.92 9.65
C HIS A 375 -9.77 -28.68 10.57
N CYS A 376 -8.88 -28.58 11.56
CA CYS A 376 -8.63 -27.30 12.21
C CYS A 376 -7.96 -26.38 11.19
N SER A 377 -8.77 -25.67 10.41
CA SER A 377 -8.33 -24.51 9.66
C SER A 377 -7.98 -23.42 10.67
N GLY A 378 -6.70 -23.24 10.94
CA GLY A 378 -6.20 -22.01 11.54
C GLY A 378 -6.54 -20.85 10.62
N SER A 379 -7.56 -20.08 10.98
CA SER A 379 -7.84 -18.80 10.33
C SER A 379 -6.76 -17.81 10.72
N GLU A 380 -6.03 -17.35 9.72
CA GLU A 380 -4.88 -16.45 9.77
C GLU A 380 -5.17 -15.14 10.51
N TRP A 381 -4.75 -15.05 11.78
CA TRP A 381 -4.37 -13.78 12.40
C TRP A 381 -2.94 -13.87 12.89
N SER A 382 -2.02 -13.91 11.94
CA SER A 382 -0.59 -13.76 12.22
C SER A 382 -0.26 -12.27 12.46
N SER A 383 -0.75 -11.72 13.57
CA SER A 383 -0.17 -10.49 14.13
C SER A 383 1.15 -10.87 14.81
N TYR A 384 2.18 -11.12 14.00
CA TYR A 384 3.52 -11.37 14.51
C TYR A 384 3.98 -10.13 15.27
N ILE A 385 4.21 -10.28 16.58
CA ILE A 385 4.91 -9.27 17.36
C ILE A 385 6.34 -9.16 16.83
N LYS A 386 6.73 -7.97 16.41
CA LYS A 386 8.01 -7.71 15.76
C LYS A 386 8.92 -6.88 16.64
N TRP A 387 10.21 -7.14 16.47
CA TRP A 387 11.30 -6.40 17.05
C TRP A 387 12.01 -5.63 15.94
N LEU A 388 12.32 -4.36 16.20
CA LEU A 388 13.09 -3.56 15.27
C LEU A 388 14.58 -3.88 15.41
N SER A 389 15.19 -4.45 14.37
CA SER A 389 16.66 -4.52 14.24
C SER A 389 17.18 -3.20 13.67
N SER A 390 18.20 -2.62 14.30
CA SER A 390 18.70 -1.24 14.19
C SER A 390 18.82 -0.60 12.80
N SER A 391 18.79 0.74 12.81
CA SER A 391 18.92 1.71 11.70
C SER A 391 19.74 1.21 10.50
N LYS A 392 19.15 1.32 9.30
CA LYS A 392 19.92 1.11 8.07
C LYS A 392 20.53 2.43 7.61
N ARG A 393 21.83 2.37 7.34
CA ARG A 393 22.54 3.39 6.56
C ARG A 393 22.24 3.17 5.09
N LEU A 394 21.71 4.19 4.41
CA LEU A 394 21.44 4.13 2.98
C LEU A 394 22.76 4.09 2.21
N LEU A 395 23.08 2.94 1.64
CA LEU A 395 24.15 2.83 0.65
C LEU A 395 23.60 3.35 -0.67
N LEU A 396 23.90 4.61 -0.98
CA LEU A 396 23.66 5.18 -2.31
C LEU A 396 24.39 4.33 -3.35
N THR A 397 23.65 3.58 -4.16
CA THR A 397 24.20 2.98 -5.37
C THR A 397 24.52 4.12 -6.33
N SER A 398 25.78 4.52 -6.37
CA SER A 398 26.33 5.34 -7.44
C SER A 398 26.30 4.52 -8.71
N SER A 399 25.22 4.64 -9.49
CA SER A 399 25.21 4.25 -10.90
C SER A 399 26.03 5.26 -11.69
N THR A 400 27.35 5.21 -11.53
CA THR A 400 28.31 5.84 -12.43
C THR A 400 28.93 4.77 -13.32
N HIS A 401 28.16 4.33 -14.32
CA HIS A 401 28.74 3.58 -15.44
C HIS A 401 28.83 4.45 -16.69
N SER A 402 29.59 5.54 -16.60
CA SER A 402 30.38 6.06 -17.74
C SER A 402 31.42 7.07 -17.26
N SER A 403 32.62 6.59 -16.97
CA SER A 403 33.91 7.17 -17.42
C SER A 403 35.04 6.78 -16.48
N ARG A 404 35.84 5.82 -16.94
CA ARG A 404 37.15 5.47 -16.38
C ARG A 404 38.08 6.69 -16.44
N LYS A 405 38.67 7.05 -15.30
CA LYS A 405 40.05 7.55 -15.14
C LYS A 405 40.15 8.00 -13.68
N TRP A 406 40.87 7.27 -12.84
CA TRP A 406 41.71 7.73 -11.73
C TRP A 406 42.26 6.49 -11.01
N LEU A 407 43.24 5.86 -11.66
CA LEU A 407 44.26 5.06 -10.97
C LEU A 407 45.56 5.84 -11.13
N ARG A 408 45.99 6.54 -10.07
CA ARG A 408 47.42 6.80 -9.74
C ARG A 408 47.55 7.61 -8.45
N SER A 409 48.44 7.10 -7.59
CA SER A 409 49.01 7.67 -6.36
C SER A 409 48.03 7.75 -5.19
N ILE A 410 48.31 7.15 -4.04
CA ILE A 410 49.48 7.43 -3.19
C ILE A 410 49.93 6.14 -2.46
N LEU A 411 51.20 5.78 -2.64
CA LEU A 411 52.02 5.19 -1.59
C LEU A 411 52.89 6.32 -1.05
N ALA A 412 52.73 6.64 0.22
CA ALA A 412 53.73 7.20 1.13
C ALA A 412 53.32 6.80 2.55
#